data_AF-A0AAN8HJS4-F1
#
_entry.id   AF-A0AAN8HJS4-F1
#
_cell.length_a   1.000
_cell.length_b   1.000
_cell.length_c   1.000
_cell.angle_alpha   90.00
_cell.angle_beta   90.00
_cell.angle_gamma   90.00
#
_symmetry.space_group_name_H-M   'P 1'
#
loop_
_entity.id
_entity.type
_entity.pdbx_description
1 polymer ?
#
loop_
_entity_poly.entity_id
_entity_poly.type
_entity_poly.pdbx_seq_one_letter_code
_entity_poly.pdbx_strand_id
1 'polypeptide(L)'
;MAPTLVAHVVADAGAFLKKAPLQEIGSTIYTLKDVVDEIRDKPTRRSLAFLPYHLIFREPHPEHIRHVTEFSKKTGDYPSLSATDIKVLALTYQLELEHVGSEHLKQEPEVKVNVHSTQRHPETPVNVAGFFLPSRGKKSSESVGVRQKFPEGDPFNSFQFWRPALPTVDSELLQLLDPLQVSRPKETSTDSFNTFNSFQFWRPPLASIDSLMHLLNLDDVSSSDQRSDEDKENEPEEEEDEEDDEEEEEEEGGGGWITPGNIKQVKMDSSDWTAPADVTVGCLTTDFAMQNVLIQIGLHVLSVNGMLIKQARNYILRCHACFKTTSNMSKLFCPHCGNRTLKKIAVTVSADGNTQMHFSKNPKVLNSKGLRHSLTMPQGGKHGNNPQLVEDQRFPQQRLSRKARQKTNVFDPDFVTGASPFSQNDIYSRAANLQIRDGQGGGGRRRANPNAAHKKFVKKN
;
A
#
# COMPACT_ATOMS: atom_id res chain seq x y z
N MET A 1 8.19 -8.33 29.62
CA MET A 1 7.60 -9.68 29.56
C MET A 1 8.43 -10.48 28.57
N ALA A 2 8.91 -11.68 28.93
CA ALA A 2 9.71 -12.49 28.01
C ALA A 2 8.82 -12.88 26.81
N PRO A 3 9.29 -12.74 25.56
CA PRO A 3 8.52 -13.16 24.40
C PRO A 3 8.29 -14.67 24.46
N THR A 4 7.04 -15.10 24.44
CA THR A 4 6.68 -16.52 24.31
C THR A 4 7.06 -16.96 22.90
N LEU A 5 8.15 -17.70 22.78
CA LEU A 5 8.59 -18.27 21.51
C LEU A 5 7.63 -19.39 21.09
N VAL A 6 7.28 -19.40 19.80
CA VAL A 6 6.53 -20.51 19.19
C VAL A 6 7.46 -21.72 19.06
N ALA A 7 7.00 -22.93 19.37
CA ALA A 7 7.87 -24.11 19.35
C ALA A 7 8.32 -24.49 17.92
N HIS A 8 7.40 -24.43 16.96
CA HIS A 8 7.62 -24.86 15.59
C HIS A 8 7.09 -23.82 14.61
N VAL A 9 7.98 -23.19 13.85
CA VAL A 9 7.62 -22.19 12.83
C VAL A 9 7.94 -22.73 11.46
N VAL A 10 6.96 -22.70 10.56
CA VAL A 10 7.19 -22.97 9.13
C VAL A 10 7.38 -21.65 8.41
N ALA A 11 8.50 -21.48 7.74
CA ALA A 11 8.85 -20.27 7.00
C ALA A 11 8.58 -20.43 5.50
N ASP A 12 7.68 -19.58 4.99
CA ASP A 12 7.44 -19.37 3.56
C ASP A 12 8.49 -18.40 2.94
N ALA A 13 8.51 -18.27 1.62
CA ALA A 13 9.33 -17.29 0.89
C ALA A 13 9.11 -15.86 1.40
N GLY A 14 7.88 -15.50 1.79
CA GLY A 14 7.56 -14.21 2.38
C GLY A 14 8.39 -13.87 3.63
N ALA A 15 8.66 -14.88 4.48
CA ALA A 15 9.47 -14.74 5.68
C ALA A 15 10.90 -14.25 5.36
N PHE A 16 11.51 -14.85 4.33
CA PHE A 16 12.87 -14.54 3.91
C PHE A 16 12.95 -13.22 3.14
N LEU A 17 11.98 -12.95 2.25
CA LEU A 17 11.93 -11.71 1.46
C LEU A 17 11.77 -10.47 2.35
N LYS A 18 11.04 -10.58 3.46
CA LYS A 18 10.86 -9.50 4.44
C LYS A 18 11.96 -9.45 5.50
N LYS A 19 12.91 -10.40 5.50
CA LYS A 19 13.98 -10.55 6.51
C LYS A 19 13.42 -10.63 7.95
N ALA A 20 12.40 -11.46 8.15
CA ALA A 20 11.83 -11.69 9.46
C ALA A 20 12.89 -12.23 10.45
N PRO A 21 12.93 -11.76 11.71
CA PRO A 21 13.84 -12.28 12.72
C PRO A 21 13.34 -13.62 13.27
N LEU A 22 13.42 -14.69 12.46
CA LEU A 22 12.85 -16.00 12.81
C LEU A 22 13.36 -16.58 14.13
N GLN A 23 14.61 -16.27 14.51
CA GLN A 23 15.23 -16.67 15.78
C GLN A 23 14.53 -16.11 17.03
N GLU A 24 13.86 -14.97 16.89
CA GLU A 24 13.12 -14.30 17.98
C GLU A 24 11.66 -14.74 18.02
N ILE A 25 11.20 -15.45 17.00
CA ILE A 25 9.80 -15.86 16.82
C ILE A 25 9.62 -17.32 17.22
N GLY A 26 10.52 -18.19 16.78
CA GLY A 26 10.39 -19.62 16.99
C GLY A 26 11.68 -20.31 17.46
N SER A 27 11.53 -21.37 18.26
CA SER A 27 12.66 -22.18 18.71
C SER A 27 13.16 -23.12 17.60
N THR A 28 12.24 -23.72 16.84
CA THR A 28 12.56 -24.61 15.71
C THR A 28 11.96 -24.09 14.42
N ILE A 29 12.80 -23.88 13.41
CA ILE A 29 12.39 -23.30 12.13
C ILE A 29 12.45 -24.37 11.04
N TYR A 30 11.31 -24.61 10.41
CA TYR A 30 11.15 -25.53 9.29
C TYR A 30 10.94 -24.76 7.98
N THR A 31 11.45 -25.31 6.89
CA THR A 31 11.15 -24.82 5.53
C THR A 31 11.33 -25.94 4.51
N LEU A 32 10.99 -25.64 3.26
CA LEU A 32 11.16 -26.54 2.12
C LEU A 32 12.37 -26.12 1.28
N LYS A 33 13.03 -27.09 0.66
CA LYS A 33 14.12 -26.82 -0.29
C LYS A 33 13.59 -26.03 -1.49
N ASP A 34 12.42 -26.41 -1.99
CA ASP A 34 11.77 -25.75 -3.13
C ASP A 34 11.53 -24.25 -2.89
N VAL A 35 11.16 -23.87 -1.66
CA VAL A 35 10.93 -22.46 -1.28
C VAL A 35 12.24 -21.66 -1.38
N VAL A 36 13.36 -22.22 -0.92
CA VAL A 36 14.68 -21.57 -1.00
C VAL A 36 15.18 -21.47 -2.44
N ASP A 37 14.95 -22.52 -3.24
CA ASP A 37 15.35 -22.57 -4.65
C ASP A 37 14.54 -21.61 -5.53
N GLU A 38 13.28 -21.34 -5.16
CA GLU A 38 12.40 -20.39 -5.81
C GLU A 38 12.86 -18.93 -5.67
N ILE A 39 13.56 -18.59 -4.57
CA ILE A 39 13.98 -17.21 -4.28
C ILE A 39 15.03 -16.73 -5.29
N ARG A 40 14.65 -15.78 -6.14
CA ARG A 40 15.51 -15.15 -7.17
C ARG A 40 16.20 -13.87 -6.72
N ASP A 41 15.76 -13.28 -5.63
CA ASP A 41 16.22 -11.99 -5.16
C ASP A 41 17.66 -12.05 -4.63
N LYS A 42 18.56 -11.24 -5.20
CA LYS A 42 20.01 -11.29 -4.91
C LYS A 42 20.36 -11.03 -3.44
N PRO A 43 19.89 -9.94 -2.79
CA PRO A 43 20.22 -9.69 -1.38
C PRO A 43 19.64 -10.78 -0.47
N THR A 44 18.43 -11.27 -0.75
CA THR A 44 17.84 -12.37 0.04
C THR A 44 18.66 -13.65 -0.07
N ARG A 45 19.09 -14.04 -1.29
CA ARG A 45 19.97 -15.21 -1.49
C ARG A 45 21.30 -15.11 -0.76
N ARG A 46 21.91 -13.92 -0.72
CA ARG A 46 23.14 -13.69 0.07
C ARG A 46 22.89 -13.84 1.56
N SER A 47 21.75 -13.37 2.04
CA SER A 47 21.36 -13.51 3.46
C SER A 47 21.13 -14.97 3.84
N LEU A 48 20.49 -15.75 2.97
CA LEU A 48 20.23 -17.18 3.19
C LEU A 48 21.51 -18.03 3.29
N ALA A 49 22.58 -17.59 2.62
CA ALA A 49 23.89 -18.26 2.73
C ALA A 49 24.56 -18.08 4.11
N PHE A 50 24.13 -17.08 4.89
CA PHE A 50 24.73 -16.71 6.18
C PHE A 50 23.65 -16.43 7.23
N LEU A 51 22.89 -17.47 7.61
CA LEU A 51 21.88 -17.36 8.65
C LEU A 51 22.48 -17.62 10.05
N PRO A 52 22.08 -16.84 11.06
CA PRO A 52 22.53 -17.03 12.45
C PRO A 52 21.81 -18.17 13.17
N TYR A 53 20.87 -18.84 12.51
CA TYR A 53 20.06 -19.94 13.05
C TYR A 53 20.02 -21.12 12.08
N HIS A 54 19.68 -22.29 12.62
CA HIS A 54 19.57 -23.53 11.84
C HIS A 54 18.20 -23.66 11.18
N LEU A 55 18.18 -23.84 9.85
CA LEU A 55 16.97 -24.15 9.08
C LEU A 55 16.83 -25.66 8.90
N ILE A 56 15.69 -26.22 9.31
CA ILE A 56 15.38 -27.64 9.11
C ILE A 56 14.59 -27.81 7.82
N PHE A 57 15.16 -28.52 6.86
CA PHE A 57 14.49 -28.88 5.62
C PHE A 57 13.69 -30.16 5.81
N ARG A 58 12.36 -30.08 5.71
CA ARG A 58 11.46 -31.23 5.89
C ARG A 58 10.42 -31.26 4.79
N GLU A 59 10.28 -32.40 4.13
CA GLU A 59 9.25 -32.61 3.10
C GLU A 59 7.98 -33.20 3.73
N PRO A 60 6.77 -32.70 3.36
CA PRO A 60 5.52 -33.20 3.90
C PRO A 60 5.13 -34.56 3.30
N HIS A 61 4.38 -35.36 4.05
CA HIS A 61 3.83 -36.60 3.54
C HIS A 61 2.76 -36.35 2.45
N PRO A 62 2.67 -37.24 1.45
CA PRO A 62 1.74 -37.07 0.32
C PRO A 62 0.25 -37.08 0.74
N GLU A 63 -0.07 -37.69 1.88
CA GLU A 63 -1.42 -37.70 2.45
C GLU A 63 -1.89 -36.29 2.83
N HIS A 64 -1.04 -35.53 3.52
CA HIS A 64 -1.32 -34.15 3.93
C HIS A 64 -1.39 -33.21 2.72
N ILE A 65 -0.55 -33.43 1.69
CA ILE A 65 -0.62 -32.67 0.44
C ILE A 65 -1.99 -32.85 -0.23
N ARG A 66 -2.50 -34.09 -0.28
CA ARG A 66 -3.82 -34.38 -0.84
C ARG A 66 -4.93 -33.71 -0.03
N HIS A 67 -4.89 -33.83 1.29
CA HIS A 67 -5.87 -33.20 2.18
C HIS A 67 -5.94 -31.68 1.98
N VAL A 68 -4.80 -30.98 2.04
CA VAL A 68 -4.73 -29.53 1.82
C VAL A 68 -5.17 -29.14 0.42
N THR A 69 -4.83 -29.94 -0.59
CA THR A 69 -5.25 -29.69 -1.98
C THR A 69 -6.77 -29.77 -2.12
N GLU A 70 -7.41 -30.76 -1.52
CA GLU A 70 -8.87 -30.91 -1.52
C GLU A 70 -9.54 -29.78 -0.73
N PHE A 71 -8.98 -29.43 0.43
CA PHE A 71 -9.46 -28.32 1.24
C PHE A 71 -9.40 -26.99 0.48
N SER A 72 -8.25 -26.67 -0.13
CA SER A 72 -8.04 -25.43 -0.91
C SER A 72 -8.96 -25.31 -2.13
N LYS A 73 -9.41 -26.43 -2.70
CA LYS A 73 -10.41 -26.45 -3.78
C LYS A 73 -11.80 -26.11 -3.26
N LYS A 74 -12.14 -26.55 -2.05
CA LYS A 74 -13.41 -26.21 -1.38
C LYS A 74 -13.45 -24.74 -0.96
N THR A 75 -12.32 -24.17 -0.50
CA THR A 75 -12.23 -22.73 -0.19
C THR A 75 -12.29 -21.85 -1.45
N GLY A 76 -11.81 -22.38 -2.58
CA GLY A 76 -11.74 -21.67 -3.87
C GLY A 76 -10.41 -20.97 -4.14
N ASP A 77 -9.42 -21.14 -3.25
CA ASP A 77 -8.10 -20.50 -3.36
C ASP A 77 -7.08 -21.32 -4.17
N TYR A 78 -7.35 -22.60 -4.43
CA TYR A 78 -6.46 -23.48 -5.20
C TYR A 78 -5.90 -22.87 -6.52
N PRO A 79 -6.68 -22.15 -7.36
CA PRO A 79 -6.16 -21.56 -8.60
C PRO A 79 -5.11 -20.45 -8.39
N SER A 80 -5.01 -19.92 -7.18
CA SER A 80 -4.05 -18.88 -6.81
C SER A 80 -2.81 -19.40 -6.10
N LEU A 81 -2.89 -20.62 -5.54
CA LEU A 81 -1.79 -21.27 -4.84
C LEU A 81 -0.87 -21.98 -5.83
N SER A 82 0.44 -21.87 -5.59
CA SER A 82 1.46 -22.62 -6.31
C SER A 82 1.68 -24.01 -5.70
N ALA A 83 2.46 -24.85 -6.40
CA ALA A 83 2.81 -26.17 -5.90
C ALA A 83 3.69 -26.11 -4.64
N THR A 84 4.53 -25.08 -4.49
CA THR A 84 5.35 -24.85 -3.31
C THR A 84 4.48 -24.41 -2.13
N ASP A 85 3.53 -23.50 -2.36
CA ASP A 85 2.58 -23.05 -1.33
C ASP A 85 1.77 -24.21 -0.73
N ILE A 86 1.25 -25.12 -1.58
CA ILE A 86 0.51 -26.30 -1.12
C ILE A 86 1.39 -27.20 -0.23
N LYS A 87 2.68 -27.34 -0.55
CA LYS A 87 3.61 -28.11 0.28
C LYS A 87 3.88 -27.42 1.62
N VAL A 88 4.01 -26.08 1.64
CA VAL A 88 4.18 -25.31 2.89
C VAL A 88 2.97 -25.53 3.80
N LEU A 89 1.76 -25.39 3.25
CA LEU A 89 0.49 -25.63 3.95
C LEU A 89 0.37 -27.08 4.45
N ALA A 90 0.83 -28.05 3.66
CA ALA A 90 0.83 -29.46 4.07
C ALA A 90 1.84 -29.75 5.19
N LEU A 91 3.00 -29.09 5.17
CA LEU A 91 4.01 -29.21 6.22
C LEU A 91 3.51 -28.60 7.54
N THR A 92 2.83 -27.46 7.49
CA THR A 92 2.22 -26.84 8.67
C THR A 92 1.16 -27.75 9.27
N TYR A 93 0.30 -28.32 8.43
CA TYR A 93 -0.73 -29.27 8.85
C TYR A 93 -0.13 -30.54 9.48
N GLN A 94 0.94 -31.07 8.89
CA GLN A 94 1.65 -32.22 9.44
C GLN A 94 2.24 -31.94 10.84
N LEU A 95 2.90 -30.80 11.01
CA LEU A 95 3.51 -30.44 12.29
C LEU A 95 2.45 -30.21 13.38
N GLU A 96 1.31 -29.62 13.03
CA GLU A 96 0.18 -29.46 13.96
C GLU A 96 -0.32 -30.81 14.48
N LEU A 97 -0.52 -31.77 13.58
CA LEU A 97 -0.96 -33.12 13.95
C LEU A 97 0.04 -33.86 14.85
N GLU A 98 1.34 -33.64 14.65
CA GLU A 98 2.40 -34.29 15.43
C GLU A 98 2.52 -33.74 16.86
N HIS A 99 2.27 -32.44 17.07
CA HIS A 99 2.57 -31.77 18.34
C HIS A 99 1.33 -31.39 19.16
N VAL A 100 0.21 -31.10 18.51
CA VAL A 100 -1.04 -30.67 19.17
C VAL A 100 -2.14 -31.70 19.00
N GLY A 101 -2.28 -32.26 17.79
CA GLY A 101 -3.32 -33.22 17.43
C GLY A 101 -4.40 -32.62 16.53
N SER A 102 -5.46 -33.38 16.24
CA SER A 102 -6.47 -33.05 15.22
C SER A 102 -7.76 -32.43 15.74
N GLU A 103 -7.93 -32.27 17.05
CA GLU A 103 -9.24 -31.97 17.67
C GLU A 103 -9.78 -30.58 17.29
N HIS A 104 -8.90 -29.60 17.08
CA HIS A 104 -9.28 -28.23 16.74
C HIS A 104 -9.31 -27.97 15.22
N LEU A 105 -8.86 -28.93 14.41
CA LEU A 105 -8.73 -28.78 12.95
C LEU A 105 -10.05 -29.10 12.25
N LYS A 106 -10.43 -28.23 11.32
CA LYS A 106 -11.64 -28.39 10.52
C LYS A 106 -11.34 -29.26 9.31
N GLN A 107 -12.11 -30.34 9.11
CA GLN A 107 -11.97 -31.22 7.93
C GLN A 107 -12.56 -30.60 6.66
N GLU A 108 -13.57 -29.76 6.80
CA GLU A 108 -14.20 -29.02 5.71
C GLU A 108 -14.36 -27.55 6.09
N PRO A 109 -14.22 -26.63 5.12
CA PRO A 109 -14.40 -25.22 5.40
C PRO A 109 -15.87 -24.92 5.67
N GLU A 110 -16.17 -24.32 6.81
CA GLU A 110 -17.49 -23.70 7.06
C GLU A 110 -17.57 -22.38 6.28
N VAL A 111 -17.98 -22.46 5.01
CA VAL A 111 -18.09 -21.28 4.14
C VAL A 111 -19.37 -20.51 4.48
N LYS A 112 -19.38 -19.83 5.63
CA LYS A 112 -20.38 -18.80 5.96
C LYS A 112 -19.92 -17.51 5.31
N VAL A 113 -20.45 -17.23 4.11
CA VAL A 113 -20.19 -15.97 3.41
C VAL A 113 -21.23 -14.94 3.84
N ASN A 114 -20.80 -13.98 4.66
CA ASN A 114 -21.64 -12.85 5.01
C ASN A 114 -21.41 -11.73 3.98
N VAL A 115 -22.49 -11.25 3.39
CA VAL A 115 -22.47 -10.23 2.35
C VAL A 115 -22.85 -8.90 2.97
N HIS A 116 -21.90 -8.00 3.09
CA HIS A 116 -22.14 -6.62 3.52
C HIS A 116 -22.12 -5.70 2.31
N SER A 117 -22.90 -4.64 2.37
CA SER A 117 -22.95 -3.63 1.32
C SER A 117 -22.44 -2.31 1.85
N THR A 118 -21.60 -1.62 1.08
CA THR A 118 -21.05 -0.31 1.44
C THR A 118 -21.38 0.70 0.35
N GLN A 119 -21.62 1.96 0.69
CA GLN A 119 -21.74 3.03 -0.32
C GLN A 119 -20.38 3.48 -0.88
N ARG A 120 -19.28 3.16 -0.16
CA ARG A 120 -17.91 3.53 -0.50
C ARG A 120 -17.45 2.90 -1.82
N HIS A 121 -16.64 3.63 -2.57
CA HIS A 121 -16.08 3.12 -3.84
C HIS A 121 -14.88 2.19 -3.55
N PRO A 122 -14.67 1.07 -4.27
CA PRO A 122 -13.58 0.12 -3.97
C PRO A 122 -12.14 0.65 -4.06
N GLU A 123 -11.97 1.85 -4.62
CA GLU A 123 -10.69 2.56 -4.75
C GLU A 123 -10.50 3.64 -3.67
N THR A 124 -11.43 3.77 -2.72
CA THR A 124 -11.23 4.66 -1.56
C THR A 124 -10.04 4.14 -0.74
N PRO A 125 -9.08 5.00 -0.37
CA PRO A 125 -7.86 4.61 0.33
C PRO A 125 -8.13 4.35 1.82
N VAL A 126 -8.97 3.35 2.11
CA VAL A 126 -9.22 2.85 3.47
C VAL A 126 -8.00 2.01 3.89
N ASN A 127 -7.53 2.19 5.12
CA ASN A 127 -6.35 1.50 5.68
C ASN A 127 -5.04 1.76 4.93
N VAL A 128 -4.95 2.87 4.18
CA VAL A 128 -3.71 3.29 3.53
C VAL A 128 -3.00 4.28 4.46
N ALA A 129 -1.89 3.84 5.05
CA ALA A 129 -1.13 4.65 5.98
C ALA A 129 -0.72 6.01 5.34
N GLY A 130 -0.97 7.11 6.07
CA GLY A 130 -0.70 8.47 5.61
C GLY A 130 -1.85 9.12 4.82
N PHE A 131 -2.94 8.40 4.52
CA PHE A 131 -4.18 8.98 4.02
C PHE A 131 -5.16 9.16 5.18
N PHE A 132 -5.33 10.40 5.63
CA PHE A 132 -6.27 10.73 6.70
C PHE A 132 -7.68 10.96 6.13
N LEU A 133 -8.65 10.14 6.54
CA LEU A 133 -10.06 10.39 6.32
C LEU A 133 -10.64 11.00 7.61
N PRO A 134 -11.09 12.26 7.59
CA PRO A 134 -11.77 12.82 8.75
C PRO A 134 -13.10 12.10 8.94
N SER A 135 -13.34 11.56 10.14
CA SER A 135 -14.68 11.16 10.53
C SER A 135 -15.56 12.41 10.51
N ARG A 136 -16.71 12.34 9.84
CA ARG A 136 -17.71 13.39 9.99
C ARG A 136 -18.40 13.14 11.32
N GLY A 137 -17.81 13.62 12.41
CA GLY A 137 -18.50 13.62 13.69
C GLY A 137 -19.89 14.25 13.52
N LYS A 138 -20.92 13.56 14.01
CA LYS A 138 -22.25 14.17 14.25
C LYS A 138 -21.98 15.51 14.94
N LYS A 139 -22.40 16.61 14.31
CA LYS A 139 -22.38 17.92 14.98
C LYS A 139 -23.35 17.80 16.14
N SER A 140 -22.86 17.62 17.36
CA SER A 140 -23.63 17.95 18.55
C SER A 140 -23.92 19.44 18.47
N SER A 141 -25.18 19.75 18.21
CA SER A 141 -25.71 21.10 18.27
C SER A 141 -25.84 21.51 19.73
N GLU A 142 -24.75 22.02 20.32
CA GLU A 142 -24.82 22.87 21.50
C GLU A 142 -23.97 24.11 21.27
N SER A 143 -24.64 25.15 20.76
CA SER A 143 -24.14 26.50 20.75
C SER A 143 -24.21 27.07 22.17
N VAL A 144 -23.14 26.91 22.96
CA VAL A 144 -22.89 27.81 24.10
C VAL A 144 -21.97 28.93 23.62
N GLY A 145 -22.58 30.09 23.37
CA GLY A 145 -21.87 31.30 22.98
C GLY A 145 -20.96 31.81 24.10
N VAL A 146 -19.68 31.46 24.07
CA VAL A 146 -18.65 32.22 24.79
C VAL A 146 -18.20 33.36 23.88
N ARG A 147 -18.79 34.52 24.11
CA ARG A 147 -18.45 35.79 23.47
C ARG A 147 -17.11 36.30 24.03
N GLN A 148 -15.98 35.84 23.49
CA GLN A 148 -14.71 36.53 23.67
C GLN A 148 -14.67 37.75 22.74
N LYS A 149 -14.77 38.95 23.33
CA LYS A 149 -14.50 40.20 22.64
C LYS A 149 -13.01 40.26 22.28
N PHE A 150 -12.70 40.16 21.00
CA PHE A 150 -11.42 40.65 20.47
C PHE A 150 -11.53 42.16 20.23
N PRO A 151 -10.49 42.97 20.54
CA PRO A 151 -10.48 44.39 20.19
C PRO A 151 -10.39 44.53 18.67
N GLU A 152 -11.26 45.39 18.12
CA GLU A 152 -11.31 45.73 16.70
C GLU A 152 -10.03 46.43 16.27
N GLY A 153 -9.33 45.82 15.31
CA GLY A 153 -8.14 46.36 14.67
C GLY A 153 -7.66 45.47 13.53
N ASP A 154 -8.08 45.85 12.32
CA ASP A 154 -7.61 45.43 10.99
C ASP A 154 -8.02 44.06 10.40
N PRO A 155 -8.41 44.04 9.10
CA PRO A 155 -8.98 42.88 8.44
C PRO A 155 -7.88 41.88 8.04
N PHE A 156 -7.58 40.92 8.92
CA PHE A 156 -6.77 39.77 8.55
C PHE A 156 -7.63 38.72 7.83
N ASN A 157 -7.97 39.00 6.56
CA ASN A 157 -8.55 38.03 5.65
C ASN A 157 -8.01 38.27 4.23
N SER A 158 -6.76 37.87 4.00
CA SER A 158 -6.23 37.65 2.65
C SER A 158 -5.11 36.60 2.66
N PHE A 159 -5.51 35.33 2.72
CA PHE A 159 -4.66 34.25 2.18
C PHE A 159 -4.60 34.38 0.65
N GLN A 160 -3.82 35.34 0.14
CA GLN A 160 -3.39 35.42 -1.25
C GLN A 160 -1.94 34.94 -1.34
N PHE A 161 -1.75 33.64 -1.57
CA PHE A 161 -0.44 33.08 -1.84
C PHE A 161 -0.06 33.24 -3.32
N TRP A 162 0.22 34.47 -3.76
CA TRP A 162 0.96 34.74 -5.00
C TRP A 162 1.89 35.93 -4.75
N ARG A 163 3.19 35.73 -4.91
CA ARG A 163 4.16 36.84 -4.88
C ARG A 163 3.84 37.82 -6.00
N PRO A 164 3.97 39.15 -5.81
CA PRO A 164 3.98 40.07 -6.93
C PRO A 164 5.13 39.67 -7.88
N ALA A 165 4.85 39.69 -9.19
CA ALA A 165 5.87 39.42 -10.19
C ALA A 165 7.04 40.40 -10.00
N LEU A 166 8.26 39.87 -9.99
CA LEU A 166 9.48 40.67 -9.96
C LEU A 166 9.44 41.68 -11.12
N PRO A 167 9.81 42.95 -10.91
CA PRO A 167 10.02 43.89 -12.00
C PRO A 167 11.02 43.30 -13.00
N THR A 168 10.70 43.37 -14.28
CA THR A 168 11.58 43.00 -15.39
C THR A 168 12.87 43.81 -15.29
N VAL A 169 14.01 43.11 -15.27
CA VAL A 169 15.37 43.64 -15.03
C VAL A 169 15.89 44.50 -16.20
N ASP A 170 15.04 44.82 -17.17
CA ASP A 170 15.48 45.38 -18.46
C ASP A 170 15.68 46.90 -18.41
N SER A 171 15.15 47.63 -17.42
CA SER A 171 15.21 49.10 -17.39
C SER A 171 16.38 49.69 -16.59
N GLU A 172 16.98 48.96 -15.64
CA GLU A 172 18.15 49.43 -14.88
C GLU A 172 19.49 48.98 -15.48
N LEU A 173 19.48 47.93 -16.32
CA LEU A 173 20.67 47.44 -17.01
C LEU A 173 20.98 48.18 -18.32
N LEU A 174 20.04 49.00 -18.81
CA LEU A 174 20.20 49.87 -19.99
C LEU A 174 20.74 51.27 -19.66
N GLN A 175 20.86 51.65 -18.38
CA GLN A 175 21.48 52.92 -17.96
C GLN A 175 22.99 52.82 -17.66
N LEU A 176 23.57 51.62 -17.73
CA LEU A 176 25.00 51.38 -17.49
C LEU A 176 25.82 51.14 -18.77
N LEU A 177 25.19 51.30 -19.94
CA LEU A 177 25.82 51.12 -21.25
C LEU A 177 25.66 52.41 -22.07
N ASP A 178 26.49 53.41 -21.76
CA ASP A 178 26.83 54.46 -22.73
C ASP A 178 28.36 54.49 -22.95
N PRO A 179 28.83 54.77 -24.18
CA PRO A 179 30.12 54.30 -24.67
C PRO A 179 31.16 55.42 -24.75
N LEU A 180 32.31 55.29 -24.08
CA LEU A 180 33.48 56.14 -24.34
C LEU A 180 34.79 55.32 -24.46
N GLN A 181 35.13 55.11 -25.73
CA GLN A 181 36.44 55.07 -26.39
C GLN A 181 37.73 54.76 -25.58
N VAL A 182 38.31 53.59 -25.90
CA VAL A 182 39.71 53.32 -26.29
C VAL A 182 40.85 54.13 -25.62
N SER A 183 41.71 53.44 -24.85
CA SER A 183 43.14 53.25 -25.17
C SER A 183 43.86 52.36 -24.13
N ARG A 184 44.70 51.43 -24.60
CA ARG A 184 45.63 50.62 -23.79
C ARG A 184 46.87 51.44 -23.43
N PRO A 185 47.57 51.13 -22.33
CA PRO A 185 48.81 50.35 -22.49
C PRO A 185 49.07 49.29 -21.40
N LYS A 186 50.23 48.64 -21.56
CA LYS A 186 50.72 47.38 -21.02
C LYS A 186 51.37 47.47 -19.63
N GLU A 187 51.53 46.26 -19.06
CA GLU A 187 52.69 45.72 -18.31
C GLU A 187 52.77 45.82 -16.77
N THR A 188 52.99 44.61 -16.19
CA THR A 188 53.85 44.21 -15.05
C THR A 188 53.41 44.27 -13.58
N SER A 189 53.47 43.06 -12.99
CA SER A 189 54.04 42.61 -11.70
C SER A 189 53.31 42.79 -10.35
N THR A 190 53.10 41.60 -9.76
CA THR A 190 53.32 41.11 -8.37
C THR A 190 52.33 41.44 -7.24
N ASP A 191 51.74 40.33 -6.76
CA ASP A 191 51.42 39.92 -5.39
C ASP A 191 50.73 40.91 -4.44
N SER A 192 49.52 40.54 -3.99
CA SER A 192 49.35 40.05 -2.61
C SER A 192 47.88 39.79 -2.23
N PHE A 193 47.71 38.70 -1.47
CA PHE A 193 46.65 38.42 -0.48
C PHE A 193 45.16 38.25 -0.89
N ASN A 194 44.76 36.99 -0.72
CA ASN A 194 43.68 36.51 0.15
C ASN A 194 42.19 36.70 -0.20
N THR A 195 41.51 35.55 -0.01
CA THR A 195 40.15 35.39 0.53
C THR A 195 38.97 35.68 -0.40
N PHE A 196 38.59 34.62 -1.11
CA PHE A 196 37.35 33.88 -0.84
C PHE A 196 36.52 34.43 0.35
N ASN A 197 35.35 35.01 0.07
CA ASN A 197 34.26 35.21 1.02
C ASN A 197 32.98 34.73 0.33
N SER A 198 32.52 33.51 0.60
CA SER A 198 31.67 33.13 1.74
C SER A 198 30.39 33.97 1.81
N PHE A 199 29.35 33.50 1.11
CA PHE A 199 27.99 33.99 1.30
C PHE A 199 27.49 33.57 2.69
N GLN A 200 27.56 34.49 3.66
CA GLN A 200 26.93 34.35 4.97
C GLN A 200 25.45 34.73 4.89
N PHE A 201 24.58 33.78 5.20
CA PHE A 201 23.16 34.00 5.48
C PHE A 201 23.00 34.82 6.76
N TRP A 202 22.31 35.97 6.69
CA TRP A 202 21.85 36.69 7.88
C TRP A 202 20.52 36.10 8.37
N ARG A 203 20.47 35.65 9.63
CA ARG A 203 19.24 35.42 10.42
C ARG A 203 19.22 36.37 11.62
N PRO A 204 18.08 36.97 11.99
CA PRO A 204 17.95 37.72 13.24
C PRO A 204 17.98 36.77 14.46
N PRO A 205 18.49 37.20 15.62
CA PRO A 205 18.67 36.34 16.79
C PRO A 205 17.33 36.04 17.51
N LEU A 206 17.21 34.82 18.04
CA LEU A 206 16.06 34.32 18.81
C LEU A 206 16.11 34.83 20.27
N ALA A 207 14.93 35.13 20.83
CA ALA A 207 14.75 35.53 22.23
C ALA A 207 15.06 34.36 23.20
N SER A 208 15.54 34.70 24.40
CA SER A 208 16.05 33.78 25.44
C SER A 208 14.97 32.90 26.08
N ILE A 209 15.38 31.68 26.46
CA ILE A 209 14.55 30.55 26.93
C ILE A 209 13.85 30.79 28.28
N ASP A 210 14.23 31.80 29.05
CA ASP A 210 13.68 32.04 30.40
C ASP A 210 12.22 32.50 30.42
N SER A 211 11.67 33.02 29.32
CA SER A 211 10.25 33.46 29.27
C SER A 211 9.25 32.32 29.10
N LEU A 212 9.70 31.08 28.81
CA LEU A 212 8.81 29.93 28.57
C LEU A 212 8.53 29.10 29.83
N MET A 213 9.24 29.34 30.93
CA MET A 213 9.15 28.52 32.13
C MET A 213 8.01 28.92 33.08
N HIS A 214 7.35 30.04 32.83
CA HIS A 214 6.33 30.60 33.73
C HIS A 214 4.89 30.16 33.42
N LEU A 215 4.68 29.37 32.35
CA LEU A 215 3.36 28.94 31.87
C LEU A 215 3.00 27.48 32.24
N LEU A 216 3.85 26.77 32.98
CA LEU A 216 3.72 25.32 33.21
C LEU A 216 3.36 24.91 34.64
N ASN A 217 3.05 25.84 35.54
CA ASN A 217 2.64 25.48 36.91
C ASN A 217 1.23 26.03 37.21
N LEU A 218 0.26 25.13 37.36
CA LEU A 218 -0.71 25.10 38.47
C LEU A 218 -1.62 23.85 38.34
N ASP A 219 -1.60 23.04 39.40
CA ASP A 219 -2.35 21.81 39.60
C ASP A 219 -3.77 22.02 40.19
N ASP A 220 -4.60 20.98 40.02
CA ASP A 220 -5.56 20.37 40.97
C ASP A 220 -7.00 20.94 41.18
N VAL A 221 -7.88 20.00 41.60
CA VAL A 221 -9.19 20.11 42.29
C VAL A 221 -10.46 19.64 41.51
N SER A 222 -10.71 18.33 41.66
CA SER A 222 -11.92 17.60 42.12
C SER A 222 -13.37 18.11 41.94
N SER A 223 -14.20 17.12 41.55
CA SER A 223 -15.49 16.65 42.13
C SER A 223 -16.85 17.33 41.86
N SER A 224 -17.78 16.45 41.46
CA SER A 224 -19.23 16.33 41.76
C SER A 224 -20.21 17.39 41.27
N ASP A 225 -21.23 16.96 40.49
CA ASP A 225 -22.58 16.83 41.05
C ASP A 225 -23.57 16.04 40.16
N GLN A 226 -24.43 15.29 40.86
CA GLN A 226 -25.59 14.51 40.38
C GLN A 226 -26.88 15.36 40.42
N ARG A 227 -27.89 14.98 39.59
CA ARG A 227 -29.38 15.02 39.76
C ARG A 227 -30.01 15.09 38.36
N SER A 228 -30.74 14.08 37.85
CA SER A 228 -32.02 13.45 38.22
C SER A 228 -33.28 14.23 37.76
N ASP A 229 -34.25 13.43 37.29
CA ASP A 229 -35.69 13.67 37.03
C ASP A 229 -36.03 13.82 35.52
N GLU A 230 -36.58 12.79 34.82
CA GLU A 230 -37.98 12.26 34.85
C GLU A 230 -39.00 13.38 34.54
N ASP A 231 -39.96 13.33 33.58
CA ASP A 231 -40.69 12.21 32.99
C ASP A 231 -41.69 12.75 31.90
N LYS A 232 -42.24 11.85 31.06
CA LYS A 232 -43.54 11.90 30.31
C LYS A 232 -43.65 12.78 29.03
N GLU A 233 -44.36 12.41 27.94
CA GLU A 233 -45.38 11.39 27.67
C GLU A 233 -45.57 11.19 26.13
N ASN A 234 -46.16 10.04 25.78
CA ASN A 234 -46.38 9.36 24.48
C ASN A 234 -47.02 10.10 23.27
N GLU A 235 -46.42 9.87 22.09
CA GLU A 235 -46.95 9.30 20.81
C GLU A 235 -48.28 9.79 20.16
N PRO A 236 -48.41 9.79 18.80
CA PRO A 236 -48.24 8.59 17.96
C PRO A 236 -47.55 8.71 16.58
N GLU A 237 -46.82 7.64 16.25
CA GLU A 237 -46.72 6.87 14.99
C GLU A 237 -46.86 7.57 13.63
N GLU A 238 -45.73 7.78 12.94
CA GLU A 238 -45.64 7.74 11.47
C GLU A 238 -44.38 6.95 11.06
N GLU A 239 -44.53 6.12 10.04
CA GLU A 239 -43.66 5.03 9.59
C GLU A 239 -42.18 5.43 9.38
N GLU A 240 -41.27 4.84 10.15
CA GLU A 240 -39.82 4.98 9.98
C GLU A 240 -39.29 3.97 8.94
N ASP A 241 -38.77 4.50 7.83
CA ASP A 241 -37.82 3.78 6.99
C ASP A 241 -36.56 3.51 7.84
N GLU A 242 -36.20 2.24 8.02
CA GLU A 242 -34.96 1.79 8.65
C GLU A 242 -33.75 2.35 7.87
N GLU A 243 -33.27 3.53 8.26
CA GLU A 243 -31.91 3.97 7.96
C GLU A 243 -30.96 3.05 8.73
N ASP A 244 -30.36 2.08 8.03
CA ASP A 244 -29.17 1.34 8.49
C ASP A 244 -28.11 2.36 8.94
N ASP A 245 -28.13 2.70 10.23
CA ASP A 245 -27.06 3.39 10.93
C ASP A 245 -25.84 2.45 10.90
N GLU A 246 -24.98 2.64 9.89
CA GLU A 246 -23.66 2.03 9.87
C GLU A 246 -22.92 2.49 11.13
N GLU A 247 -22.79 1.60 12.12
CA GLU A 247 -21.82 1.72 13.21
C GLU A 247 -20.43 1.85 12.58
N GLU A 248 -20.00 3.09 12.36
CA GLU A 248 -18.63 3.41 12.02
C GLU A 248 -17.79 2.93 13.20
N GLU A 249 -16.97 1.90 13.00
CA GLU A 249 -15.90 1.56 13.94
C GLU A 249 -15.16 2.84 14.28
N GLU A 250 -15.28 3.27 15.54
CA GLU A 250 -14.63 4.45 16.07
C GLU A 250 -13.11 4.22 16.03
N GLU A 251 -12.47 4.55 14.91
CA GLU A 251 -11.02 4.69 14.89
C GLU A 251 -10.68 5.91 15.75
N GLU A 252 -10.34 5.60 17.01
CA GLU A 252 -9.92 6.51 18.07
C GLU A 252 -9.10 7.68 17.51
N GLY A 253 -9.60 8.89 17.77
CA GLY A 253 -9.09 10.11 17.18
C GLY A 253 -7.61 10.35 17.46
N GLY A 254 -6.83 10.52 16.39
CA GLY A 254 -5.52 11.17 16.43
C GLY A 254 -4.35 10.34 15.91
N GLY A 255 -4.34 9.92 14.63
CA GLY A 255 -3.29 9.00 14.16
C GLY A 255 -2.86 9.05 12.69
N GLY A 256 -3.14 10.11 11.92
CA GLY A 256 -2.93 10.08 10.45
C GLY A 256 -1.49 10.29 9.93
N TRP A 257 -0.53 10.71 10.76
CA TRP A 257 0.81 11.10 10.30
C TRP A 257 1.78 9.93 10.24
N ILE A 258 2.59 9.83 9.18
CA ILE A 258 3.75 8.92 9.16
C ILE A 258 4.95 9.63 9.80
N THR A 259 5.37 9.15 10.95
CA THR A 259 6.46 9.70 11.75
C THR A 259 7.65 8.73 11.79
N PRO A 260 8.87 9.20 12.12
CA PRO A 260 10.01 8.31 12.35
C PRO A 260 9.75 7.23 13.42
N GLY A 261 8.83 7.49 14.37
CA GLY A 261 8.43 6.51 15.39
C GLY A 261 7.55 5.38 14.84
N ASN A 262 6.60 5.69 13.94
CA ASN A 262 5.63 4.70 13.45
C ASN A 262 6.03 4.03 12.12
N ILE A 263 7.06 4.50 11.42
CA ILE A 263 7.45 3.96 10.10
C ILE A 263 7.73 2.45 10.12
N LYS A 264 8.26 1.92 11.23
CA LYS A 264 8.50 0.47 11.37
C LYS A 264 7.17 -0.28 11.46
N GLN A 265 6.25 0.20 12.29
CA GLN A 265 4.91 -0.36 12.46
C GLN A 265 4.10 -0.30 11.16
N VAL A 266 4.12 0.83 10.46
CA VAL A 266 3.41 1.02 9.18
C VAL A 266 3.92 0.09 8.08
N LYS A 267 5.22 -0.21 8.06
CA LYS A 267 5.82 -1.14 7.07
C LYS A 267 5.39 -2.61 7.26
N MET A 268 4.82 -2.94 8.41
CA MET A 268 4.52 -4.31 8.81
C MET A 268 3.07 -4.74 8.48
N ASP A 269 2.33 -3.88 7.75
CA ASP A 269 0.92 -3.99 7.37
C ASP A 269 -0.05 -4.14 8.57
N SER A 270 -1.14 -3.37 8.51
CA SER A 270 -2.09 -3.14 9.61
C SER A 270 -3.12 -4.26 9.69
N SER A 271 -2.70 -5.49 10.00
CA SER A 271 -3.64 -6.54 10.43
C SER A 271 -3.85 -6.46 11.94
N ASP A 272 -5.00 -6.93 12.42
CA ASP A 272 -5.22 -7.06 13.85
C ASP A 272 -4.39 -8.21 14.42
N TRP A 273 -3.46 -7.85 15.30
CA TRP A 273 -2.45 -8.75 15.84
C TRP A 273 -2.67 -8.98 17.34
N THR A 274 -2.37 -10.18 17.81
CA THR A 274 -2.20 -10.44 19.25
C THR A 274 -0.88 -11.13 19.55
N ALA A 275 -0.42 -10.99 20.79
CA ALA A 275 0.72 -11.75 21.27
C ALA A 275 0.46 -13.27 21.07
N PRO A 276 1.48 -14.05 20.64
CA PRO A 276 1.34 -15.47 20.36
C PRO A 276 1.31 -16.34 21.63
N ALA A 277 0.71 -15.86 22.72
CA ALA A 277 0.59 -16.64 23.94
C ALA A 277 -0.16 -17.95 23.60
N ASP A 278 0.47 -19.08 23.92
CA ASP A 278 -0.03 -20.46 23.76
C ASP A 278 0.00 -21.08 22.34
N VAL A 279 0.74 -20.50 21.38
CA VAL A 279 0.91 -21.09 20.04
C VAL A 279 2.11 -22.04 19.98
N THR A 280 1.88 -23.31 19.65
CA THR A 280 2.92 -24.34 19.48
C THR A 280 3.47 -24.39 18.05
N VAL A 281 2.58 -24.39 17.05
CA VAL A 281 2.92 -24.47 15.63
C VAL A 281 2.34 -23.25 14.92
N GLY A 282 3.13 -22.62 14.04
CA GLY A 282 2.66 -21.47 13.27
C GLY A 282 3.34 -21.35 11.91
N CYS A 283 2.60 -20.83 10.92
CA CYS A 283 3.13 -20.56 9.59
C CYS A 283 3.41 -19.07 9.42
N LEU A 284 4.64 -18.70 9.03
CA LEU A 284 4.98 -17.33 8.69
C LEU A 284 4.83 -17.12 7.19
N THR A 285 3.73 -16.50 6.78
CA THR A 285 3.41 -16.19 5.38
C THR A 285 2.85 -14.79 5.21
N THR A 286 3.15 -14.17 4.08
CA THR A 286 2.59 -12.87 3.67
C THR A 286 1.52 -12.98 2.58
N ASP A 287 1.27 -14.18 2.05
CA ASP A 287 0.30 -14.37 0.98
C ASP A 287 -1.11 -14.62 1.53
N PHE A 288 -2.07 -13.86 1.05
CA PHE A 288 -3.45 -13.92 1.50
C PHE A 288 -4.13 -15.26 1.18
N ALA A 289 -3.81 -15.87 0.04
CA ALA A 289 -4.39 -17.17 -0.31
C ALA A 289 -3.98 -18.26 0.70
N MET A 290 -2.70 -18.27 1.11
CA MET A 290 -2.21 -19.16 2.17
C MET A 290 -2.85 -18.83 3.52
N GLN A 291 -2.91 -17.55 3.89
CA GLN A 291 -3.51 -17.10 5.15
C GLN A 291 -4.98 -17.52 5.26
N ASN A 292 -5.77 -17.34 4.20
CA ASN A 292 -7.18 -17.74 4.18
C ASN A 292 -7.34 -19.25 4.40
N VAL A 293 -6.57 -20.07 3.67
CA VAL A 293 -6.63 -21.53 3.83
C VAL A 293 -6.21 -21.96 5.23
N LEU A 294 -5.13 -21.39 5.78
CA LEU A 294 -4.68 -21.70 7.14
C LEU A 294 -5.74 -21.38 8.18
N ILE A 295 -6.32 -20.17 8.14
CA ILE A 295 -7.37 -19.74 9.07
C ILE A 295 -8.61 -20.65 8.94
N GLN A 296 -9.00 -21.02 7.71
CA GLN A 296 -10.15 -21.90 7.50
C GLN A 296 -9.92 -23.33 7.99
N ILE A 297 -8.69 -23.85 7.91
CA ILE A 297 -8.34 -25.15 8.51
C ILE A 297 -8.32 -25.06 10.04
N GLY A 298 -8.04 -23.88 10.60
CA GLY A 298 -7.84 -23.66 12.03
C GLY A 298 -6.37 -23.63 12.46
N LEU A 299 -5.45 -23.43 11.51
CA LEU A 299 -4.01 -23.33 11.75
C LEU A 299 -3.62 -21.89 12.07
N HIS A 300 -2.63 -21.74 12.94
CA HIS A 300 -2.14 -20.44 13.37
C HIS A 300 -1.21 -19.81 12.31
N VAL A 301 -1.53 -18.58 11.93
CA VAL A 301 -0.72 -17.78 11.02
C VAL A 301 0.05 -16.74 11.81
N LEU A 302 1.35 -16.61 11.54
CA LEU A 302 2.24 -15.65 12.13
C LEU A 302 2.59 -14.54 11.14
N SER A 303 2.60 -13.31 11.63
CA SER A 303 3.12 -12.15 10.91
C SER A 303 4.66 -12.13 10.88
N VAL A 304 5.24 -11.21 10.13
CA VAL A 304 6.70 -10.97 10.06
C VAL A 304 7.30 -10.67 11.43
N ASN A 305 6.50 -10.15 12.37
CA ASN A 305 6.91 -9.84 13.75
C ASN A 305 6.71 -11.00 14.74
N GLY A 306 6.19 -12.14 14.28
CA GLY A 306 5.85 -13.27 15.16
C GLY A 306 4.54 -13.10 15.93
N MET A 307 3.76 -12.06 15.65
CA MET A 307 2.42 -11.89 16.22
C MET A 307 1.40 -12.76 15.46
N LEU A 308 0.38 -13.23 16.18
CA LEU A 308 -0.67 -14.06 15.61
C LEU A 308 -1.66 -13.19 14.81
N ILE A 309 -1.98 -13.62 13.58
CA ILE A 309 -3.01 -13.01 12.74
C ILE A 309 -4.39 -13.52 13.20
N LYS A 310 -5.26 -12.66 13.74
CA LYS A 310 -6.64 -13.04 14.08
C LYS A 310 -7.62 -12.79 12.94
N GLN A 311 -7.46 -11.68 12.25
CA GLN A 311 -8.29 -11.31 11.12
C GLN A 311 -7.42 -10.94 9.94
N ALA A 312 -7.75 -11.49 8.77
CA ALA A 312 -7.09 -11.16 7.53
C ALA A 312 -8.05 -10.34 6.66
N ARG A 313 -7.78 -9.03 6.54
CA ARG A 313 -8.49 -8.13 5.63
C ARG A 313 -7.66 -7.92 4.38
N ASN A 314 -8.21 -8.30 3.23
CA ASN A 314 -7.58 -8.04 1.94
C ASN A 314 -8.62 -7.79 0.86
N TYR A 315 -8.19 -7.74 -0.38
CA TYR A 315 -9.05 -7.59 -1.54
C TYR A 315 -8.95 -8.81 -2.44
N ILE A 316 -10.07 -9.17 -3.04
CA ILE A 316 -10.14 -10.17 -4.11
C ILE A 316 -10.77 -9.55 -5.36
N LEU A 317 -10.58 -10.20 -6.50
CA LEU A 317 -11.24 -9.86 -7.74
C LEU A 317 -12.44 -10.79 -7.97
N ARG A 318 -13.64 -10.23 -8.16
CA ARG A 318 -14.84 -10.97 -8.54
C ARG A 318 -15.30 -10.58 -9.93
N CYS A 319 -15.63 -11.57 -10.75
CA CYS A 319 -16.23 -11.34 -12.06
C CYS A 319 -17.71 -10.95 -11.90
N HIS A 320 -18.12 -9.81 -12.44
CA HIS A 320 -19.54 -9.42 -12.40
C HIS A 320 -20.42 -10.18 -13.42
N ALA A 321 -19.83 -10.92 -14.35
CA ALA A 321 -20.56 -11.67 -15.39
C ALA A 321 -20.77 -13.15 -15.03
N CYS A 322 -19.74 -13.84 -14.53
CA CYS A 322 -19.82 -15.26 -14.17
C CYS A 322 -19.68 -15.51 -12.66
N PHE A 323 -19.63 -14.45 -11.85
CA PHE A 323 -19.60 -14.46 -10.38
C PHE A 323 -18.42 -15.17 -9.69
N LYS A 324 -17.54 -15.82 -10.45
CA LYS A 324 -16.32 -16.45 -9.92
C LYS A 324 -15.34 -15.40 -9.40
N THR A 325 -14.72 -15.73 -8.27
CA THR A 325 -13.71 -14.95 -7.57
C THR A 325 -12.30 -15.44 -7.92
N THR A 326 -11.31 -14.57 -7.72
CA THR A 326 -9.88 -14.90 -7.73
C THR A 326 -9.15 -13.97 -6.78
N SER A 327 -8.28 -14.50 -5.96
CA SER A 327 -7.40 -13.76 -5.04
C SER A 327 -6.20 -13.12 -5.76
N ASN A 328 -5.90 -13.51 -7.01
CA ASN A 328 -4.77 -12.95 -7.75
C ASN A 328 -5.08 -11.54 -8.28
N MET A 329 -4.58 -10.52 -7.56
CA MET A 329 -4.79 -9.10 -7.85
C MET A 329 -4.13 -8.58 -9.14
N SER A 330 -3.27 -9.38 -9.78
CA SER A 330 -2.63 -9.01 -11.06
C SER A 330 -3.48 -9.31 -12.29
N LYS A 331 -4.55 -10.11 -12.13
CA LYS A 331 -5.40 -10.54 -13.24
C LYS A 331 -6.27 -9.40 -13.77
N LEU A 332 -6.29 -9.25 -15.10
CA LEU A 332 -7.19 -8.31 -15.80
C LEU A 332 -8.42 -9.04 -16.39
N PHE A 333 -8.24 -10.27 -16.83
CA PHE A 333 -9.26 -11.12 -17.44
C PHE A 333 -9.70 -12.19 -16.45
N CYS A 334 -10.99 -12.51 -16.45
CA CYS A 334 -11.53 -13.56 -15.61
C CYS A 334 -11.00 -14.93 -16.10
N PRO A 335 -10.41 -15.76 -15.22
CA PRO A 335 -9.86 -17.06 -15.61
C PRO A 335 -10.93 -18.07 -16.06
N HIS A 336 -12.20 -17.82 -15.75
CA HIS A 336 -13.29 -18.75 -16.09
C HIS A 336 -13.99 -18.40 -17.40
N CYS A 337 -14.43 -17.15 -17.57
CA CYS A 337 -15.16 -16.73 -18.78
C CYS A 337 -14.29 -15.97 -19.79
N GLY A 338 -13.03 -15.69 -19.48
CA GLY A 338 -12.09 -14.97 -20.35
C GLY A 338 -12.34 -13.46 -20.49
N ASN A 339 -13.49 -12.96 -20.02
CA ASN A 339 -13.86 -11.56 -20.17
C ASN A 339 -13.11 -10.64 -19.20
N ARG A 340 -12.88 -9.38 -19.60
CA ARG A 340 -12.27 -8.32 -18.78
C ARG A 340 -13.30 -7.70 -17.82
N THR A 341 -13.85 -8.52 -16.93
CA THR A 341 -15.03 -8.20 -16.10
C THR A 341 -14.75 -8.29 -14.60
N LEU A 342 -13.49 -8.40 -14.20
CA LEU A 342 -13.08 -8.46 -12.80
C LEU A 342 -13.28 -7.10 -12.10
N LYS A 343 -13.78 -7.15 -10.87
CA LYS A 343 -13.99 -6.00 -9.97
C LYS A 343 -13.40 -6.31 -8.61
N LYS A 344 -12.72 -5.33 -8.03
CA LYS A 344 -12.11 -5.42 -6.70
C LYS A 344 -13.19 -5.36 -5.61
N ILE A 345 -13.12 -6.27 -4.65
CA ILE A 345 -14.03 -6.39 -3.50
C ILE A 345 -13.16 -6.59 -2.25
N ALA A 346 -13.50 -5.93 -1.14
CA ALA A 346 -12.82 -6.15 0.13
C ALA A 346 -13.39 -7.39 0.82
N VAL A 347 -12.52 -8.20 1.41
CA VAL A 347 -12.85 -9.42 2.11
C VAL A 347 -12.15 -9.44 3.46
N THR A 348 -12.90 -9.77 4.50
CA THR A 348 -12.38 -10.00 5.84
C THR A 348 -12.60 -11.47 6.19
N VAL A 349 -11.54 -12.15 6.62
CA VAL A 349 -11.61 -13.51 7.13
C VAL A 349 -11.36 -13.44 8.63
N SER A 350 -12.36 -13.79 9.43
CA SER A 350 -12.27 -13.82 10.88
C SER A 350 -11.59 -15.10 11.37
N ALA A 351 -11.12 -15.11 12.62
CA ALA A 351 -10.52 -16.30 13.26
C ALA A 351 -11.43 -17.54 13.23
N ASP A 352 -12.75 -17.33 13.27
CA ASP A 352 -13.74 -18.42 13.19
C ASP A 352 -13.84 -19.05 11.79
N GLY A 353 -13.16 -18.50 10.79
CA GLY A 353 -13.24 -18.91 9.38
C GLY A 353 -14.39 -18.27 8.60
N ASN A 354 -15.22 -17.44 9.24
CA ASN A 354 -16.27 -16.70 8.55
C ASN A 354 -15.67 -15.69 7.58
N THR A 355 -16.17 -15.70 6.34
CA THR A 355 -15.69 -14.80 5.27
C THR A 355 -16.73 -13.71 5.03
N GLN A 356 -16.38 -12.46 5.32
CA GLN A 356 -17.22 -11.30 5.06
C GLN A 356 -16.79 -10.63 3.76
N MET A 357 -17.71 -10.48 2.81
CA MET A 357 -17.47 -9.78 1.54
C MET A 357 -18.18 -8.43 1.51
N HIS A 358 -17.44 -7.36 1.24
CA HIS A 358 -17.93 -5.99 1.25
C HIS A 358 -18.18 -5.47 -0.18
N PHE A 359 -19.44 -5.49 -0.60
CA PHE A 359 -19.86 -5.07 -1.94
C PHE A 359 -20.16 -3.57 -2.00
N SER A 360 -19.57 -2.88 -2.97
CA SER A 360 -19.89 -1.48 -3.22
C SER A 360 -21.22 -1.34 -3.98
N LYS A 361 -22.20 -0.64 -3.39
CA LYS A 361 -23.45 -0.19 -4.04
C LYS A 361 -23.24 1.02 -4.99
N ASN A 362 -22.04 1.60 -5.04
CA ASN A 362 -21.76 2.77 -5.87
C ASN A 362 -21.99 2.50 -7.38
N PRO A 363 -22.90 3.24 -8.05
CA PRO A 363 -23.26 2.99 -9.45
C PRO A 363 -22.11 3.24 -10.45
N LYS A 364 -21.05 3.95 -10.04
CA LYS A 364 -19.87 4.16 -10.89
C LYS A 364 -19.03 2.89 -11.11
N VAL A 365 -19.16 1.89 -10.22
CA VAL A 365 -18.37 0.64 -10.31
C VAL A 365 -18.79 -0.20 -11.51
N LEU A 366 -20.10 -0.28 -11.77
CA LEU A 366 -20.71 -1.03 -12.87
C LEU A 366 -21.32 -0.07 -13.90
N ASN A 367 -20.47 0.73 -14.53
CA ASN A 367 -20.86 1.63 -15.61
C ASN A 367 -20.44 1.07 -16.98
N SER A 368 -21.36 1.04 -17.95
CA SER A 368 -21.13 0.57 -19.32
C SER A 368 -20.49 1.61 -20.24
N LYS A 369 -20.35 2.86 -19.79
CA LYS A 369 -19.82 3.98 -20.58
C LYS A 369 -18.36 3.73 -21.00
N GLY A 370 -18.11 3.87 -22.29
CA GLY A 370 -16.77 3.75 -22.88
C GLY A 370 -16.30 2.31 -23.13
N LEU A 371 -17.14 1.30 -22.87
CA LEU A 371 -16.83 -0.09 -23.19
C LEU A 371 -17.03 -0.38 -24.69
N ARG A 372 -18.11 0.13 -25.29
CA ARG A 372 -18.40 -0.05 -26.73
C ARG A 372 -17.75 1.07 -27.57
N HIS A 373 -16.84 0.68 -28.45
CA HIS A 373 -16.16 1.55 -29.41
C HIS A 373 -15.65 0.73 -30.60
N SER A 374 -15.37 1.39 -31.72
CA SER A 374 -14.85 0.72 -32.92
C SER A 374 -13.39 0.31 -32.70
N LEU A 375 -13.08 -0.95 -33.01
CA LEU A 375 -11.71 -1.47 -32.98
C LEU A 375 -11.07 -1.32 -34.37
N THR A 376 -9.76 -1.14 -34.39
CA THR A 376 -8.98 -1.16 -35.64
C THR A 376 -8.96 -2.56 -36.24
N MET A 377 -8.76 -2.65 -37.56
CA MET A 377 -8.55 -3.95 -38.22
C MET A 377 -7.33 -4.66 -37.63
N PRO A 378 -7.37 -5.99 -37.43
CA PRO A 378 -6.26 -6.74 -36.87
C PRO A 378 -5.04 -6.66 -37.79
N GLN A 379 -3.89 -6.29 -37.22
CA GLN A 379 -2.62 -6.16 -37.94
C GLN A 379 -1.64 -7.25 -37.51
N GLY A 380 -0.98 -7.87 -38.50
CA GLY A 380 0.09 -8.84 -38.29
C GLY A 380 1.49 -8.22 -38.36
N GLY A 381 2.51 -9.09 -38.35
CA GLY A 381 3.92 -8.70 -38.56
C GLY A 381 4.67 -8.28 -37.28
N LYS A 382 5.93 -7.87 -37.45
CA LYS A 382 6.87 -7.58 -36.33
C LYS A 382 6.47 -6.36 -35.50
N HIS A 383 5.65 -5.47 -36.07
CA HIS A 383 5.28 -4.19 -35.47
C HIS A 383 3.77 -4.01 -35.28
N GLY A 384 2.98 -5.08 -35.47
CA GLY A 384 1.54 -5.03 -35.22
C GLY A 384 1.25 -4.69 -33.75
N ASN A 385 0.37 -3.71 -33.52
CA ASN A 385 -0.01 -3.24 -32.18
C ASN A 385 -1.53 -3.31 -32.03
N ASN A 386 -2.05 -4.51 -31.80
CA ASN A 386 -3.48 -4.74 -31.57
C ASN A 386 -3.83 -4.48 -30.10
N PRO A 387 -5.04 -4.01 -29.78
CA PRO A 387 -5.50 -3.90 -28.40
C PRO A 387 -5.54 -5.28 -27.73
N GLN A 388 -5.29 -5.34 -26.42
CA GLN A 388 -5.39 -6.57 -25.65
C GLN A 388 -6.85 -6.91 -25.33
N LEU A 389 -7.36 -7.99 -25.92
CA LEU A 389 -8.75 -8.45 -25.79
C LEU A 389 -8.87 -9.75 -24.98
N VAL A 390 -7.82 -10.57 -24.97
CA VAL A 390 -7.77 -11.84 -24.22
C VAL A 390 -6.44 -11.98 -23.47
N GLU A 391 -6.41 -12.87 -22.47
CA GLU A 391 -5.22 -13.08 -21.63
C GLU A 391 -4.04 -13.66 -22.41
N ASP A 392 -4.29 -14.69 -23.20
CA ASP A 392 -3.31 -15.45 -23.98
C ASP A 392 -2.98 -14.81 -25.34
N GLN A 393 -3.30 -13.53 -25.51
CA GLN A 393 -3.05 -12.80 -26.74
C GLN A 393 -1.55 -12.69 -27.02
N ARG A 394 -1.13 -13.16 -28.18
CA ARG A 394 0.27 -13.10 -28.61
C ARG A 394 0.63 -11.69 -29.09
N PHE A 395 1.65 -11.12 -28.48
CA PHE A 395 2.22 -9.83 -28.88
C PHE A 395 3.61 -10.02 -29.52
N PRO A 396 3.94 -9.30 -30.60
CA PRO A 396 5.30 -9.24 -31.12
C PRO A 396 6.28 -8.75 -30.04
N GLN A 397 7.52 -9.23 -30.07
CA GLN A 397 8.53 -8.82 -29.09
C GLN A 397 9.02 -7.39 -29.35
N GLN A 398 8.36 -6.43 -28.73
CA GLN A 398 8.72 -5.01 -28.78
C GLN A 398 9.33 -4.60 -27.44
N ARG A 399 10.63 -4.86 -27.28
CA ARG A 399 11.36 -4.68 -26.02
C ARG A 399 12.18 -3.39 -26.03
N LEU A 400 12.22 -2.72 -24.88
CA LEU A 400 13.11 -1.58 -24.63
C LEU A 400 14.58 -2.03 -24.58
N SER A 401 15.49 -1.14 -24.98
CA SER A 401 16.95 -1.31 -24.82
C SER A 401 17.34 -1.33 -23.33
N ARG A 402 18.57 -1.78 -23.02
CA ARG A 402 19.09 -1.74 -21.65
C ARG A 402 19.13 -0.29 -21.12
N LYS A 403 19.57 0.67 -21.95
CA LYS A 403 19.64 2.08 -21.61
C LYS A 403 18.27 2.67 -21.28
N ALA A 404 17.25 2.36 -22.09
CA ALA A 404 15.88 2.83 -21.88
C ALA A 404 15.20 2.28 -20.60
N ARG A 405 15.69 1.16 -20.04
CA ARG A 405 15.15 0.56 -18.81
C ARG A 405 15.85 1.05 -17.54
N GLN A 406 17.00 1.71 -17.68
CA GLN A 406 17.73 2.22 -16.53
C GLN A 406 16.94 3.38 -15.91
N LYS A 407 16.76 3.32 -14.60
CA LYS A 407 16.23 4.42 -13.79
C LYS A 407 17.35 4.95 -12.92
N THR A 408 17.25 6.21 -12.54
CA THR A 408 18.19 6.84 -11.62
C THR A 408 17.89 6.37 -10.20
N ASN A 409 18.87 5.75 -9.53
CA ASN A 409 18.81 5.46 -8.11
C ASN A 409 19.77 6.39 -7.37
N VAL A 410 19.24 7.35 -6.62
CA VAL A 410 20.02 8.36 -5.89
C VAL A 410 20.78 7.75 -4.71
N PHE A 411 20.29 6.64 -4.16
CA PHE A 411 20.90 5.94 -3.02
C PHE A 411 21.83 4.80 -3.45
N ASP A 412 22.17 4.72 -4.73
CA ASP A 412 23.17 3.77 -5.22
C ASP A 412 24.58 4.24 -4.79
N PRO A 413 25.47 3.37 -4.29
CA PRO A 413 26.84 3.76 -3.97
C PRO A 413 27.58 4.40 -5.14
N ASP A 414 27.26 4.02 -6.38
CA ASP A 414 27.93 4.54 -7.58
C ASP A 414 27.39 5.92 -8.00
N PHE A 415 26.31 6.43 -7.38
CA PHE A 415 25.66 7.68 -7.77
C PHE A 415 26.59 8.89 -7.71
N VAL A 416 27.44 9.00 -6.68
CA VAL A 416 28.37 10.13 -6.48
C VAL A 416 29.43 10.21 -7.58
N THR A 417 29.77 9.07 -8.18
CA THR A 417 30.78 8.99 -9.25
C THR A 417 30.21 9.37 -10.62
N GLY A 418 28.89 9.52 -10.74
CA GLY A 418 28.22 9.83 -11.99
C GLY A 418 28.48 11.26 -12.45
N ALA A 419 28.81 11.45 -13.73
CA ALA A 419 28.96 12.77 -14.34
C ALA A 419 27.65 13.58 -14.41
N SER A 420 26.50 12.91 -14.28
CA SER A 420 25.17 13.51 -14.31
C SER A 420 24.31 12.91 -13.19
N PRO A 421 23.49 13.72 -12.49
CA PRO A 421 22.57 13.23 -11.47
C PRO A 421 21.41 12.42 -12.05
N PHE A 422 21.25 12.38 -13.38
CA PHE A 422 20.19 11.64 -14.06
C PHE A 422 20.74 10.62 -15.05
N SER A 423 20.06 9.47 -15.12
CA SER A 423 20.26 8.44 -16.13
C SER A 423 19.98 8.98 -17.52
N GLN A 424 20.85 8.70 -18.48
CA GLN A 424 20.70 9.16 -19.85
C GLN A 424 19.54 8.44 -20.57
N ASN A 425 18.77 9.22 -21.33
CA ASN A 425 17.71 8.67 -22.18
C ASN A 425 18.27 7.94 -23.41
N ASP A 426 17.50 6.99 -23.91
CA ASP A 426 17.77 6.30 -25.18
C ASP A 426 17.00 6.97 -26.31
N ILE A 427 17.72 7.61 -27.22
CA ILE A 427 17.18 8.29 -28.41
C ILE A 427 17.67 7.67 -29.73
N TYR A 428 18.64 6.76 -29.68
CA TYR A 428 19.32 6.24 -30.87
C TYR A 428 18.90 4.81 -31.23
N SER A 429 18.39 4.05 -30.26
CA SER A 429 18.03 2.66 -30.55
C SER A 429 16.85 2.56 -31.51
N ARG A 430 16.76 1.44 -32.22
CA ARG A 430 15.58 1.13 -33.04
C ARG A 430 14.28 1.13 -32.21
N ALA A 431 14.35 0.77 -30.93
CA ALA A 431 13.20 0.80 -30.03
C ALA A 431 12.72 2.24 -29.74
N ALA A 432 13.66 3.19 -29.61
CA ALA A 432 13.35 4.61 -29.47
C ALA A 432 12.68 5.16 -30.74
N ASN A 433 13.19 4.81 -31.92
CA ASN A 433 12.59 5.23 -33.20
C ASN A 433 11.18 4.66 -33.40
N LEU A 434 10.92 3.45 -32.92
CA LEU A 434 9.60 2.82 -32.93
C LEU A 434 8.69 3.31 -31.78
N GLN A 435 9.16 4.25 -30.95
CA GLN A 435 8.43 4.83 -29.83
C GLN A 435 7.90 3.79 -28.82
N ILE A 436 8.65 2.70 -28.63
CA ILE A 436 8.28 1.65 -27.67
C ILE A 436 8.31 2.26 -26.27
N ARG A 437 7.28 1.98 -25.47
CA ARG A 437 7.14 2.47 -24.09
C ARG A 437 7.11 1.31 -23.12
N ASP A 438 7.47 1.61 -21.87
CA ASP A 438 7.34 0.67 -20.77
C ASP A 438 5.86 0.34 -20.53
N GLY A 439 5.57 -0.93 -20.26
CA GLY A 439 4.22 -1.43 -20.00
C GLY A 439 3.57 -0.82 -18.75
N GLN A 440 4.38 -0.31 -17.81
CA GLN A 440 3.92 0.45 -16.63
C GLN A 440 3.45 1.87 -16.99
N GLY A 441 3.91 2.43 -18.11
CA GLY A 441 3.56 3.78 -18.54
C GLY A 441 2.10 3.88 -19.03
N GLY A 442 1.50 5.07 -18.90
CA GLY A 442 0.21 5.37 -19.54
C GLY A 442 -1.00 4.63 -18.97
N GLY A 443 -0.94 4.10 -17.74
CA GLY A 443 -2.08 3.46 -17.07
C GLY A 443 -3.31 4.35 -17.01
N GLY A 444 -3.16 5.61 -16.59
CA GLY A 444 -4.27 6.59 -16.57
C GLY A 444 -4.87 6.88 -17.94
N ARG A 445 -4.05 6.94 -18.99
CA ARG A 445 -4.53 7.14 -20.36
C ARG A 445 -5.35 5.94 -20.87
N ARG A 446 -4.94 4.72 -20.53
CA ARG A 446 -5.67 3.48 -20.87
C ARG A 446 -7.01 3.33 -20.12
N ARG A 447 -7.19 4.05 -19.01
CA ARG A 447 -8.47 4.12 -18.26
C ARG A 447 -9.45 5.15 -18.84
N ALA A 448 -9.00 6.03 -19.75
CA ALA A 448 -9.86 7.03 -20.34
C ALA A 448 -10.85 6.41 -21.34
N ASN A 449 -12.06 6.94 -21.40
CA ASN A 449 -13.05 6.54 -22.39
C ASN A 449 -12.55 6.88 -23.82
N PRO A 450 -12.44 5.91 -24.74
CA PRO A 450 -11.97 6.14 -26.11
C PRO A 450 -12.90 7.05 -26.91
N ASN A 451 -14.19 7.10 -26.56
CA ASN A 451 -15.19 7.93 -27.26
C ASN A 451 -15.15 9.41 -26.81
N ALA A 452 -14.35 9.77 -25.81
CA ALA A 452 -14.26 11.13 -25.32
C ALA A 452 -13.32 11.98 -26.19
N ALA A 453 -13.72 13.23 -26.47
CA ALA A 453 -12.89 14.18 -27.22
C ALA A 453 -11.54 14.43 -26.54
N HIS A 454 -10.52 14.71 -27.35
CA HIS A 454 -9.16 14.99 -26.88
C HIS A 454 -8.63 16.29 -27.48
N LYS A 455 -7.55 16.82 -26.90
CA LYS A 455 -6.90 18.05 -27.38
C LYS A 455 -6.48 17.88 -28.84
N LYS A 456 -6.74 18.91 -29.66
CA LYS A 456 -6.56 18.93 -31.12
C LYS A 456 -5.21 18.37 -31.61
N PHE A 457 -4.11 18.66 -30.92
CA PHE A 457 -2.76 18.27 -31.33
C PHE A 457 -2.22 17.01 -30.62
N VAL A 458 -3.01 16.37 -29.75
CA VAL A 458 -2.56 15.20 -28.98
C VAL A 458 -3.05 13.93 -29.66
N LYS A 459 -2.13 13.20 -30.30
CA LYS A 459 -2.40 11.86 -30.83
C LYS A 459 -2.42 10.84 -29.69
N LYS A 460 -3.60 10.29 -29.39
CA LYS A 460 -3.74 9.15 -28.47
C LYS A 460 -3.83 7.84 -29.28
N ASN A 461 -2.75 7.07 -29.25
CA ASN A 461 -2.73 5.61 -29.42
C ASN A 461 -3.42 4.89 -28.26
#